data_AF-A0A401TVX8-F1
#
_entry.id   AF-A0A401TVX8-F1
#
_cell.length_a   1.000
_cell.length_b   1.000
_cell.length_c   1.000
_cell.angle_alpha   90.00
_cell.angle_beta   90.00
_cell.angle_gamma   90.00
#
_symmetry.space_group_name_H-M   'P 1'
#
loop_
_entity.id
_entity.type
_entity.pdbx_description
1 polymer ?
#
loop_
_entity_poly.entity_id
_entity_poly.type
_entity_poly.pdbx_seq_one_letter_code
_entity_poly.pdbx_strand_id
1 'polypeptide(L)'
;LAYLEDTAAQAGLKTTLLDIEEIGLRDDGQFVDLDESLIALAFKLYPWEWMFHDAFGKNLSSAPTQWIEPPWKAILSNKGILPLLWEMFPGHPNLLPAWFDDDPQAAQLGTSFVRKPIYSREGANVELVSAGVTLVAEQGPYGAEGFIRQALAPLPNFSGQYPVLGSWLVDHTPCGLSIREDENPITGNTSRFLPHAIL
;
A
#
# COMPACT_ATOMS: atom_id res chain seq x y z
N LEU A 1 -5.10 -7.81 13.15
CA LEU A 1 -5.15 -9.28 12.98
C LEU A 1 -6.42 -9.86 13.57
N ALA A 2 -6.69 -9.68 14.87
CA ALA A 2 -7.90 -10.22 15.54
C ALA A 2 -9.23 -9.97 14.80
N TYR A 3 -9.45 -8.79 14.20
CA TYR A 3 -10.66 -8.54 13.42
C TYR A 3 -10.80 -9.48 12.21
N LEU A 4 -9.72 -9.70 11.45
CA LEU A 4 -9.78 -10.60 10.29
C LEU A 4 -9.84 -12.07 10.72
N GLU A 5 -9.18 -12.42 11.81
CA GLU A 5 -9.34 -13.74 12.42
C GLU A 5 -10.82 -14.02 12.78
N ASP A 6 -11.48 -13.06 13.45
CA ASP A 6 -12.89 -13.16 13.78
C ASP A 6 -13.77 -13.30 12.53
N THR A 7 -13.51 -12.53 11.47
CA THR A 7 -14.25 -12.71 10.19
C THR A 7 -14.06 -14.09 9.57
N ALA A 8 -12.85 -14.66 9.66
CA ALA A 8 -12.57 -16.01 9.17
C ALA A 8 -13.28 -17.07 10.03
N ALA A 9 -13.28 -16.90 11.35
CA ALA A 9 -14.00 -17.77 12.27
C ALA A 9 -15.52 -17.72 12.04
N GLN A 10 -16.10 -16.53 11.83
CA GLN A 10 -17.50 -16.36 11.45
C GLN A 10 -17.84 -17.02 10.11
N ALA A 11 -16.88 -17.09 9.18
CA ALA A 11 -17.00 -17.83 7.93
C ALA A 11 -16.80 -19.36 8.09
N GLY A 12 -16.59 -19.85 9.33
CA GLY A 12 -16.43 -21.27 9.65
C GLY A 12 -15.02 -21.81 9.43
N LEU A 13 -14.02 -20.95 9.22
CA LEU A 13 -12.62 -21.35 9.12
C LEU A 13 -12.01 -21.51 10.51
N LYS A 14 -11.13 -22.51 10.65
CA LYS A 14 -10.23 -22.59 11.81
C LYS A 14 -9.01 -21.73 11.52
N THR A 15 -8.59 -20.93 12.49
CA THR A 15 -7.47 -20.01 12.36
C THR A 15 -6.36 -20.34 13.34
N THR A 16 -5.14 -20.03 12.93
CA THR A 16 -3.96 -20.00 13.79
C THR A 16 -3.30 -18.65 13.57
N LEU A 17 -3.07 -17.89 14.64
CA LEU A 17 -2.26 -16.68 14.59
C LEU A 17 -0.79 -17.05 14.76
N LEU A 18 0.04 -16.57 13.85
CA LEU A 18 1.49 -16.78 13.84
C LEU A 18 2.18 -15.47 13.52
N ASP A 19 3.34 -15.25 14.12
CA ASP A 19 4.29 -14.28 13.63
C ASP A 19 4.95 -14.78 12.35
N ILE A 20 5.33 -13.87 11.46
CA ILE A 20 5.87 -14.26 10.13
C ILE A 20 7.14 -15.11 10.26
N GLU A 21 7.92 -14.90 11.31
CA GLU A 21 9.17 -15.62 11.61
C GLU A 21 8.95 -17.03 12.15
N GLU A 22 7.73 -17.35 12.60
CA GLU A 22 7.34 -18.67 13.08
C GLU A 22 6.91 -19.61 11.94
N ILE A 23 6.66 -19.07 10.75
CA ILE A 23 6.34 -19.87 9.57
C ILE A 23 7.59 -20.63 9.12
N GLY A 24 7.52 -21.96 9.13
CA GLY A 24 8.56 -22.84 8.62
C GLY A 24 8.45 -23.11 7.13
N LEU A 25 9.54 -23.62 6.54
CA LEU A 25 9.58 -24.17 5.19
C LEU A 25 10.23 -25.56 5.26
N ARG A 26 9.50 -26.58 4.83
CA ARG A 26 9.99 -27.96 4.76
C ARG A 26 10.88 -28.17 3.53
N ASP A 27 11.66 -29.25 3.54
CA ASP A 27 12.56 -29.64 2.44
C ASP A 27 11.84 -29.86 1.09
N ASP A 28 10.55 -30.20 1.12
CA ASP A 28 9.70 -30.35 -0.06
C ASP A 28 9.12 -29.01 -0.57
N GLY A 29 9.48 -27.89 0.07
CA GLY A 29 9.11 -26.55 -0.32
C GLY A 29 7.74 -26.10 0.15
N GLN A 30 7.11 -26.83 1.08
CA GLN A 30 5.81 -26.45 1.66
C GLN A 30 5.97 -25.62 2.93
N PHE A 31 5.13 -24.59 3.07
CA PHE A 31 5.06 -23.76 4.28
C PHE A 31 4.29 -24.49 5.40
N VAL A 32 4.80 -24.37 6.63
CA VAL A 32 4.25 -25.03 7.81
C VAL A 32 4.17 -24.11 9.01
N ASP A 33 3.28 -24.43 9.96
CA ASP A 33 3.23 -23.81 11.27
C ASP A 33 4.19 -24.47 12.29
N LEU A 34 4.11 -24.04 13.55
CA LEU A 34 4.93 -24.57 14.66
C LEU A 34 4.67 -26.05 14.99
N ASP A 35 3.53 -26.60 14.57
CA ASP A 35 3.17 -28.01 14.74
C ASP A 35 3.49 -28.85 13.49
N GLU A 36 4.28 -28.31 12.55
CA GLU A 36 4.61 -28.90 11.24
C GLU A 36 3.37 -29.17 10.36
N SER A 37 2.25 -28.51 10.65
CA SER A 37 1.03 -28.61 9.86
C SER A 37 1.12 -27.72 8.63
N LEU A 38 0.73 -28.26 7.47
CA LEU A 38 0.79 -27.54 6.20
C LEU A 38 -0.12 -26.31 6.23
N ILE A 39 0.44 -25.16 5.87
CA ILE A 39 -0.31 -23.92 5.69
C ILE A 39 -0.93 -23.93 4.30
N ALA A 40 -2.22 -24.31 4.22
CA ALA A 40 -2.95 -24.32 2.96
C ALA A 40 -3.41 -22.90 2.52
N LEU A 41 -3.78 -22.05 3.49
CA LEU A 41 -4.29 -20.70 3.26
C LEU A 41 -3.70 -19.75 4.32
N ALA A 42 -3.17 -18.61 3.90
CA ALA A 42 -2.56 -17.63 4.80
C ALA A 42 -3.01 -16.21 4.47
N PHE A 43 -3.51 -15.49 5.47
CA PHE A 43 -3.64 -14.03 5.44
C PHE A 43 -2.43 -13.39 6.13
N LYS A 44 -1.91 -12.28 5.59
CA LYS A 44 -0.75 -11.60 6.18
C LYS A 44 -0.76 -10.08 6.01
N LEU A 45 -0.30 -9.38 7.05
CA LEU A 45 0.00 -7.94 7.01
C LEU A 45 1.42 -7.63 6.53
N TYR A 46 2.27 -8.65 6.46
CA TYR A 46 3.67 -8.52 6.07
C TYR A 46 3.80 -8.10 4.59
N PRO A 47 4.59 -7.07 4.24
CA PRO A 47 4.76 -6.62 2.87
C PRO A 47 5.19 -7.71 1.88
N TRP A 48 4.64 -7.71 0.66
CA TRP A 48 5.04 -8.67 -0.37
C TRP A 48 6.49 -8.46 -0.80
N GLU A 49 6.91 -7.20 -0.94
CA GLU A 49 8.29 -6.85 -1.26
C GLU A 49 9.29 -7.45 -0.24
N TRP A 50 8.92 -7.53 1.05
CA TRP A 50 9.78 -8.14 2.06
C TRP A 50 9.80 -9.67 1.91
N MET A 51 8.63 -10.30 1.75
CA MET A 51 8.56 -11.75 1.51
C MET A 51 9.38 -12.20 0.28
N PHE A 52 9.44 -11.38 -0.78
CA PHE A 52 10.22 -11.69 -1.98
C PHE A 52 11.73 -11.66 -1.72
N HIS A 53 12.19 -10.86 -0.75
CA HIS A 53 13.59 -10.75 -0.37
C HIS A 53 13.99 -11.72 0.75
N ASP A 54 13.03 -12.31 1.46
CA ASP A 54 13.28 -13.29 2.50
C ASP A 54 13.85 -14.61 1.98
N ALA A 55 14.46 -15.37 2.87
CA ALA A 55 15.08 -16.67 2.56
C ALA A 55 14.11 -17.67 1.91
N PHE A 56 12.82 -17.61 2.26
CA PHE A 56 11.78 -18.48 1.70
C PHE A 56 11.11 -17.89 0.44
N GLY A 57 11.47 -16.68 0.02
CA GLY A 57 10.81 -15.97 -1.07
C GLY A 57 10.79 -16.75 -2.39
N LYS A 58 11.85 -17.51 -2.69
CA LYS A 58 11.95 -18.35 -3.89
C LYS A 58 10.87 -19.45 -3.95
N ASN A 59 10.38 -19.91 -2.80
CA ASN A 59 9.39 -20.98 -2.70
C ASN A 59 7.95 -20.49 -2.85
N LEU A 60 7.71 -19.17 -2.77
CA LEU A 60 6.37 -18.58 -2.88
C LEU A 60 5.66 -18.91 -4.20
N SER A 61 6.42 -19.12 -5.28
CA SER A 61 5.87 -19.42 -6.61
C SER A 61 5.51 -20.89 -6.81
N SER A 62 6.12 -21.80 -6.05
CA SER A 62 5.97 -23.25 -6.20
C SER A 62 5.17 -23.89 -5.08
N ALA A 63 5.11 -23.26 -3.91
CA ALA A 63 4.36 -23.79 -2.77
C ALA A 63 2.84 -23.78 -3.06
N PRO A 64 2.09 -24.80 -2.61
CA PRO A 64 0.65 -24.87 -2.80
C PRO A 64 -0.14 -23.89 -1.91
N THR A 65 0.53 -23.22 -0.96
CA THR A 65 -0.07 -22.26 -0.05
C THR A 65 -0.73 -21.11 -0.81
N GLN A 66 -2.02 -20.92 -0.54
CA GLN A 66 -2.78 -19.79 -1.06
C GLN A 66 -2.57 -18.59 -0.15
N TRP A 67 -2.14 -17.47 -0.72
CA TRP A 67 -1.88 -16.24 0.03
C TRP A 67 -2.98 -15.22 -0.21
N ILE A 68 -3.46 -14.61 0.87
CA ILE A 68 -4.37 -13.47 0.87
C ILE A 68 -3.65 -12.26 1.47
N GLU A 69 -3.51 -11.15 0.75
CA GLU A 69 -3.77 -10.96 -0.68
C GLU A 69 -2.76 -11.72 -1.57
N PRO A 70 -3.11 -12.15 -2.80
CA PRO A 70 -2.23 -12.92 -3.67
C PRO A 70 -0.98 -12.14 -4.12
N PRO A 71 0.12 -12.81 -4.54
CA PRO A 71 1.41 -12.16 -4.86
C PRO A 71 1.33 -11.03 -5.89
N TRP A 72 0.46 -11.14 -6.90
CA TRP A 72 0.31 -10.14 -7.95
C TRP A 72 -0.18 -8.78 -7.41
N LYS A 73 -0.80 -8.74 -6.22
CA LYS A 73 -1.19 -7.48 -5.56
C LYS A 73 0.01 -6.61 -5.19
N ALA A 74 1.22 -7.17 -5.15
CA ALA A 74 2.46 -6.40 -5.00
C ALA A 74 2.63 -5.34 -6.11
N ILE A 75 2.09 -5.60 -7.30
CA ILE A 75 2.09 -4.63 -8.41
C ILE A 75 1.13 -3.47 -8.08
N LEU A 76 -0.07 -3.76 -7.56
CA LEU A 76 -1.07 -2.75 -7.24
C LEU A 76 -0.70 -1.89 -6.02
N SER A 77 0.06 -2.44 -5.07
CA SER A 77 0.51 -1.70 -3.88
C SER A 77 1.78 -0.87 -4.10
N ASN A 78 2.33 -0.88 -5.31
CA ASN A 78 3.55 -0.17 -5.69
C ASN A 78 3.19 1.12 -6.46
N LYS A 79 3.79 2.26 -6.08
CA LYS A 79 3.53 3.56 -6.75
C LYS A 79 4.07 3.66 -8.17
N GLY A 80 5.00 2.78 -8.56
CA GLY A 80 5.46 2.61 -9.94
C GLY A 80 4.34 2.23 -10.92
N ILE A 81 3.19 1.74 -10.42
CA ILE A 81 2.01 1.53 -11.27
C ILE A 81 1.37 2.85 -11.73
N LEU A 82 1.55 3.96 -11.01
CA LEU A 82 0.88 5.23 -11.29
C LEU A 82 1.34 5.85 -12.62
N PRO A 83 2.66 5.94 -12.92
CA PRO A 83 3.13 6.32 -14.25
C PRO A 83 2.56 5.43 -15.37
N LEU A 84 2.54 4.11 -15.17
CA LEU A 84 2.06 3.17 -16.18
C LEU A 84 0.55 3.32 -16.44
N LEU A 85 -0.25 3.52 -15.39
CA LEU A 85 -1.68 3.80 -15.53
C LEU A 85 -1.91 5.12 -16.26
N TRP A 86 -1.10 6.14 -15.98
CA TRP A 86 -1.21 7.42 -16.68
C TRP A 86 -0.82 7.31 -18.16
N GLU A 87 0.22 6.54 -18.48
CA GLU A 87 0.64 6.25 -19.85
C GLU A 87 -0.46 5.52 -20.63
N MET A 88 -1.09 4.51 -20.02
CA MET A 88 -2.15 3.72 -20.64
C MET A 88 -3.48 4.49 -20.77
N PHE A 89 -3.79 5.38 -19.83
CA PHE A 89 -5.08 6.06 -19.73
C PHE A 89 -4.92 7.58 -19.47
N PRO A 90 -4.26 8.32 -20.38
CA PRO A 90 -4.03 9.74 -20.20
C PRO A 90 -5.35 10.51 -20.16
N GLY A 91 -5.48 11.43 -19.21
CA GLY A 91 -6.67 12.26 -19.01
C GLY A 91 -7.85 11.55 -18.34
N HIS A 92 -7.68 10.32 -17.84
CA HIS A 92 -8.72 9.64 -17.08
C HIS A 92 -9.11 10.46 -15.83
N PRO A 93 -10.40 10.67 -15.54
CA PRO A 93 -10.86 11.62 -14.50
C PRO A 93 -10.41 11.26 -13.08
N ASN A 94 -10.11 9.98 -12.82
CA ASN A 94 -9.62 9.50 -11.52
C ASN A 94 -8.10 9.31 -11.45
N LEU A 95 -7.36 9.70 -12.50
CA LEU A 95 -5.89 9.63 -12.51
C LEU A 95 -5.29 11.02 -12.49
N LEU A 96 -4.15 11.14 -11.81
CA LEU A 96 -3.30 12.32 -11.86
C LEU A 96 -2.12 12.04 -12.78
N PRO A 97 -1.64 13.04 -13.55
CA PRO A 97 -0.40 12.92 -14.29
C PRO A 97 0.74 12.42 -13.41
N ALA A 98 1.41 11.36 -13.84
CA ALA A 98 2.49 10.75 -13.08
C ALA A 98 3.56 10.19 -14.04
N TRP A 99 4.81 10.29 -13.61
CA TRP A 99 5.98 9.77 -14.32
C TRP A 99 7.00 9.24 -13.31
N PHE A 100 7.90 8.35 -13.75
CA PHE A 100 9.08 8.03 -12.96
C PHE A 100 9.93 9.29 -12.76
N ASP A 101 10.63 9.41 -11.64
CA ASP A 101 11.36 10.63 -11.25
C ASP A 101 12.51 10.97 -12.21
N ASP A 102 13.04 9.97 -12.91
CA ASP A 102 14.10 10.06 -13.92
C ASP A 102 13.57 10.15 -15.37
N ASP A 103 12.25 10.05 -15.58
CA ASP A 103 11.64 10.24 -16.90
C ASP A 103 11.65 11.74 -17.27
N PRO A 104 12.24 12.14 -18.42
CA PRO A 104 12.21 13.52 -18.89
C PRO A 104 10.80 14.13 -18.97
N GLN A 105 9.78 13.32 -19.21
CA GLN A 105 8.38 13.76 -19.24
C GLN A 105 7.87 14.26 -17.89
N ALA A 106 8.49 13.88 -16.77
CA ALA A 106 8.14 14.41 -15.45
C ALA A 106 8.27 15.94 -15.38
N ALA A 107 9.07 16.57 -16.27
CA ALA A 107 9.15 18.03 -16.40
C ALA A 107 7.81 18.69 -16.78
N GLN A 108 6.86 17.95 -17.37
CA GLN A 108 5.53 18.45 -17.70
C GLN A 108 4.71 18.83 -16.46
N LEU A 109 5.06 18.31 -15.28
CA LEU A 109 4.45 18.71 -14.00
C LEU A 109 4.83 20.14 -13.60
N GLY A 110 5.83 20.74 -14.25
CA GLY A 110 6.35 22.05 -13.89
C GLY A 110 7.00 22.02 -12.49
N THR A 111 6.69 23.04 -11.69
CA THR A 111 7.33 23.25 -10.38
C THR A 111 6.46 22.84 -9.19
N SER A 112 5.30 22.21 -9.44
CA SER A 112 4.39 21.74 -8.38
C SER A 112 4.05 20.26 -8.58
N PHE A 113 4.55 19.40 -7.70
CA PHE A 113 4.36 17.96 -7.78
C PHE A 113 4.52 17.31 -6.40
N VAL A 114 4.12 16.05 -6.31
CA VAL A 114 4.41 15.18 -5.17
C VAL A 114 5.42 14.14 -5.61
N ARG A 115 6.55 14.07 -4.92
CA ARG A 115 7.57 13.04 -5.11
C ARG A 115 7.35 11.93 -4.10
N LYS A 116 7.22 10.69 -4.58
CA LYS A 116 6.88 9.52 -3.75
C LYS A 116 7.83 8.36 -4.04
N PRO A 117 8.35 7.67 -3.03
CA PRO A 117 9.09 6.44 -3.27
C PRO A 117 8.21 5.38 -3.92
N ILE A 118 8.80 4.53 -4.77
CA ILE A 118 8.13 3.41 -5.43
C ILE A 118 7.49 2.49 -4.38
N TYR A 119 8.28 2.03 -3.41
CA TYR A 119 7.79 1.40 -2.19
C TYR A 119 7.74 2.41 -1.07
N SER A 120 6.56 2.65 -0.50
CA SER A 120 6.44 3.28 0.83
C SER A 120 5.04 3.09 1.38
N ARG A 121 4.89 3.30 2.68
CA ARG A 121 3.63 3.19 3.42
C ARG A 121 3.44 4.44 4.26
N GLU A 122 2.18 4.73 4.62
CA GLU A 122 1.86 5.70 5.68
C GLU A 122 2.51 7.09 5.50
N GLY A 123 2.61 7.57 4.25
CA GLY A 123 3.20 8.88 3.95
C GLY A 123 4.73 8.97 4.06
N ALA A 124 5.42 7.90 4.46
CA ALA A 124 6.87 7.90 4.64
C ALA A 124 7.64 8.30 3.37
N ASN A 125 8.62 9.19 3.54
CA ASN A 125 9.49 9.74 2.49
C ASN A 125 8.75 10.46 1.34
N VAL A 126 7.49 10.84 1.54
CA VAL A 126 6.74 11.65 0.58
C VAL A 126 7.15 13.11 0.71
N GLU A 127 7.33 13.78 -0.43
CA GLU A 127 7.66 15.20 -0.51
C GLU A 127 6.63 15.94 -1.36
N LEU A 128 6.06 17.01 -0.80
CA LEU A 128 5.19 17.95 -1.51
C LEU A 128 5.99 19.16 -1.93
N VAL A 129 6.08 19.39 -3.24
CA VAL A 129 6.73 20.56 -3.84
C VAL A 129 5.65 21.44 -4.48
N SER A 130 5.68 22.74 -4.18
CA SER A 130 4.80 23.73 -4.80
C SER A 130 5.59 24.96 -5.19
N ALA A 131 5.42 25.41 -6.44
CA ALA A 131 6.16 26.54 -6.99
C ALA A 131 7.69 26.44 -6.81
N GLY A 132 8.23 25.21 -6.86
CA GLY A 132 9.65 24.91 -6.73
C GLY A 132 10.15 24.88 -5.28
N VAL A 133 9.26 25.02 -4.30
CA VAL A 133 9.57 25.00 -2.88
C VAL A 133 8.98 23.74 -2.25
N THR A 134 9.81 22.99 -1.53
CA THR A 134 9.35 21.88 -0.70
C THR A 134 8.50 22.43 0.45
N LEU A 135 7.20 22.10 0.44
CA LEU A 135 6.27 22.50 1.49
C LEU A 135 6.37 21.58 2.71
N VAL A 136 6.39 20.27 2.46
CA VAL A 136 6.50 19.23 3.50
C VAL A 136 7.29 18.06 2.93
N ALA A 137 8.15 17.48 3.75
CA ALA A 137 8.89 16.26 3.43
C ALA A 137 8.91 15.33 4.65
N GLU A 138 8.24 14.19 4.54
CA GLU A 138 8.24 13.18 5.59
C GLU A 138 9.56 12.39 5.60
N GLN A 139 9.97 11.95 6.79
CA GLN A 139 11.11 11.05 6.95
C GLN A 139 10.68 9.59 6.79
N GLY A 140 11.65 8.68 6.68
CA GLY A 140 11.41 7.25 6.65
C GLY A 140 12.52 6.45 5.98
N PRO A 141 12.38 5.11 5.92
CA PRO A 141 13.42 4.22 5.42
C PRO A 141 13.38 3.98 3.90
N TYR A 142 12.45 4.60 3.17
CA TYR A 142 12.18 4.28 1.77
C TYR A 142 12.93 5.17 0.78
N GLY A 143 13.11 4.67 -0.45
CA GLY A 143 13.66 5.44 -1.57
C GLY A 143 14.78 4.74 -2.35
N ALA A 144 15.25 3.58 -1.89
CA ALA A 144 16.33 2.83 -2.53
C ALA A 144 15.98 2.41 -3.97
N GLU A 145 14.71 2.09 -4.22
CA GLU A 145 14.20 1.62 -5.51
C GLU A 145 13.89 2.76 -6.47
N GLY A 146 14.02 4.02 -6.02
CA GLY A 146 13.67 5.19 -6.78
C GLY A 146 12.28 5.75 -6.44
N PHE A 147 11.86 6.71 -7.26
CA PHE A 147 10.72 7.57 -6.98
C PHE A 147 9.85 7.76 -8.22
N ILE A 148 8.61 8.17 -8.00
CA ILE A 148 7.73 8.74 -9.02
C ILE A 148 7.45 10.20 -8.67
N ARG A 149 7.18 11.02 -9.68
CA ARG A 149 6.53 12.32 -9.51
C ARG A 149 5.09 12.22 -9.98
N GLN A 150 4.17 12.78 -9.20
CA GLN A 150 2.76 12.87 -9.53
C GLN A 150 2.29 14.31 -9.40
N ALA A 151 1.33 14.73 -10.23
CA ALA A 151 0.74 16.05 -10.13
C ALA A 151 0.23 16.34 -8.72
N LEU A 152 0.49 17.57 -8.25
CA LEU A 152 0.02 18.01 -6.96
C LEU A 152 -1.50 18.22 -7.00
N ALA A 153 -2.21 17.44 -6.21
CA ALA A 153 -3.63 17.62 -5.91
C ALA A 153 -3.76 17.88 -4.40
N PRO A 154 -3.81 19.15 -3.97
CA PRO A 154 -3.88 19.48 -2.56
C PRO A 154 -5.15 18.91 -1.92
N LEU A 155 -5.01 18.31 -0.74
CA LEU A 155 -6.17 17.97 0.08
C LEU A 155 -6.91 19.25 0.48
N PRO A 156 -8.25 19.21 0.61
CA PRO A 156 -8.98 20.34 1.16
C PRO A 156 -8.50 20.62 2.59
N ASN A 157 -8.49 21.90 2.99
CA ASN A 157 -8.14 22.30 4.35
C ASN A 157 -9.42 22.75 5.07
N PHE A 158 -9.80 22.02 6.11
CA PHE A 158 -10.88 22.36 7.02
C PHE A 158 -10.31 22.77 8.37
N SER A 159 -10.16 24.08 8.59
CA SER A 159 -9.71 24.63 9.87
C SER A 159 -8.35 24.08 10.34
N GLY A 160 -7.40 23.96 9.42
CA GLY A 160 -6.06 23.42 9.69
C GLY A 160 -5.96 21.90 9.58
N GLN A 161 -7.01 21.23 9.12
CA GLN A 161 -7.05 19.78 8.97
C GLN A 161 -7.24 19.35 7.53
N TYR A 162 -6.57 18.27 7.14
CA TYR A 162 -6.53 17.76 5.77
C TYR A 162 -7.12 16.34 5.71
N PRO A 163 -8.42 16.20 5.38
CA PRO A 163 -9.04 14.90 5.26
C PRO A 163 -8.74 14.23 3.91
N VAL A 164 -8.58 12.91 3.95
CA VAL A 164 -8.52 12.02 2.80
C VAL A 164 -9.60 10.95 2.92
N LEU A 165 -10.22 10.61 1.79
CA LEU A 165 -11.20 9.54 1.69
C LEU A 165 -10.51 8.21 1.35
N GLY A 166 -10.83 7.15 2.09
CA GLY A 166 -10.47 5.78 1.77
C GLY A 166 -11.72 4.97 1.41
N SER A 167 -11.70 4.29 0.26
CA SER A 167 -12.74 3.33 -0.13
C SER A 167 -12.23 1.91 0.08
N TRP A 168 -13.00 1.11 0.81
CA TRP A 168 -12.69 -0.30 1.08
C TRP A 168 -13.38 -1.18 0.06
N LEU A 169 -12.61 -2.07 -0.57
CA LEU A 169 -13.11 -3.04 -1.51
C LEU A 169 -12.97 -4.45 -0.93
N VAL A 170 -14.03 -5.25 -1.01
CA VAL A 170 -14.02 -6.70 -0.75
C VAL A 170 -14.43 -7.38 -2.04
N ASP A 171 -13.56 -8.24 -2.58
CA ASP A 171 -13.79 -8.92 -3.86
C ASP A 171 -14.33 -7.98 -4.96
N HIS A 172 -13.56 -6.91 -5.22
CA HIS A 172 -13.89 -5.87 -6.22
C HIS A 172 -15.15 -5.04 -5.93
N THR A 173 -15.87 -5.30 -4.84
CA THR A 173 -17.08 -4.57 -4.45
C THR A 173 -16.74 -3.52 -3.39
N PRO A 174 -17.10 -2.24 -3.59
CA PRO A 174 -16.97 -1.23 -2.54
C PRO A 174 -17.89 -1.58 -1.36
N CYS A 175 -17.31 -1.75 -0.17
CA CYS A 175 -18.03 -2.19 1.03
C CYS A 175 -17.89 -1.22 2.20
N GLY A 176 -17.08 -0.17 2.07
CA GLY A 176 -16.90 0.80 3.14
C GLY A 176 -16.26 2.09 2.66
N LEU A 177 -16.51 3.14 3.43
CA LEU A 177 -15.85 4.43 3.32
C LEU A 177 -15.18 4.73 4.65
N SER A 178 -14.05 5.41 4.59
CA SER A 178 -13.37 5.95 5.76
C SER A 178 -12.86 7.35 5.44
N ILE A 179 -12.80 8.19 6.48
CA ILE A 179 -12.17 9.50 6.40
C ILE A 179 -11.00 9.47 7.37
N ARG A 180 -9.79 9.72 6.87
CA ARG A 180 -8.62 9.97 7.71
C ARG A 180 -8.26 11.44 7.64
N GLU A 181 -7.87 12.02 8.77
CA GLU A 181 -7.56 13.44 8.86
C GLU A 181 -6.26 13.65 9.63
N ASP A 182 -5.46 14.60 9.15
CA ASP A 182 -4.21 15.03 9.77
C ASP A 182 -4.07 16.56 9.70
N GLU A 183 -3.27 17.13 10.61
CA GLU A 183 -2.87 18.55 10.55
C GLU A 183 -1.80 18.78 9.48
N ASN A 184 -1.15 17.71 9.04
CA ASN A 184 -0.20 17.69 7.94
C ASN A 184 -0.90 17.37 6.60
N PRO A 185 -0.57 18.06 5.49
CA PRO A 185 -1.10 17.71 4.17
C PRO A 185 -0.67 16.32 3.66
N ILE A 186 0.31 15.66 4.28
CA ILE A 186 0.66 14.26 4.06
C ILE A 186 0.00 13.40 5.14
N THR A 187 -0.97 12.57 4.75
CA THR A 187 -1.58 11.60 5.68
C THR A 187 -0.56 10.54 6.12
N GLY A 188 -0.26 10.50 7.42
CA GLY A 188 0.70 9.59 8.05
C GLY A 188 0.07 8.37 8.72
N ASN A 189 0.83 7.68 9.56
CA ASN A 189 0.33 6.54 10.36
C ASN A 189 -0.57 6.99 11.53
N THR A 190 -0.22 8.13 12.14
CA THR A 190 -0.93 8.69 13.31
C THR A 190 -2.17 9.49 12.95
N SER A 191 -2.48 9.66 11.65
CA SER A 191 -3.68 10.38 11.22
C SER A 191 -4.93 9.68 11.72
N ARG A 192 -5.88 10.49 12.19
CA ARG A 192 -7.05 10.04 12.94
C ARG A 192 -8.12 9.55 11.99
N PHE A 193 -8.84 8.49 12.37
CA PHE A 193 -10.10 8.15 11.71
C PHE A 193 -11.21 9.06 12.21
N LEU A 194 -11.93 9.69 11.27
CA LEU A 194 -13.09 10.51 11.62
C LEU A 194 -14.39 9.71 11.53
N PRO A 195 -15.23 9.78 12.58
CA PRO A 195 -16.62 9.35 12.48
C PRO A 195 -17.34 10.15 11.38
N HIS A 196 -18.14 9.44 10.58
CA HIS A 196 -18.90 10.06 9.50
C HIS A 196 -20.23 9.33 9.31
N ALA A 197 -21.18 10.01 8.68
CA ALA A 197 -22.45 9.46 8.26
C ALA A 197 -22.78 9.96 6.85
N ILE A 198 -23.48 9.12 6.08
CA ILE A 198 -24.05 9.49 4.79
C ILE A 198 -25.50 9.89 5.06
N LEU A 199 -25.87 11.12 4.67
CA LEU A 199 -27.20 11.70 4.89
C LEU A 199 -28.03 11.69 3.61
#